data_AF-A0A2S2NWX4-F1
#
_entry.id   AF-A0A2S2NWX4-F1
#
_cell.length_a   1.000
_cell.length_b   1.000
_cell.length_c   1.000
_cell.angle_alpha   90.00
_cell.angle_beta   90.00
_cell.angle_gamma   90.00
#
_symmetry.space_group_name_H-M   'P 1'
#
loop_
_entity.id
_entity.type
_entity.pdbx_description
1 polymer ?
#
loop_
_entity_poly.entity_id
_entity_poly.type
_entity_poly.pdbx_seq_one_letter_code
_entity_poly.pdbx_strand_id
1 'polypeptide(L)'
;MCLQMKQNKVLLNRMEKEAYSRKQALLMLLFKIGEHCLTPSKEKNTIEEIECLFNIVNDIGRDLEQEVPDTLKQLYVSIRDVMLTGDCSASMKKTLLHLIELRASQWDLPPSTIHYYNSKTNI
;
A
#
# COMPACT_ATOMS: atom_id res chain seq x y z
N MET A 1 -29.57 -5.04 -36.91
CA MET A 1 -28.77 -3.93 -36.29
C MET A 1 -28.76 -3.98 -34.76
N CYS A 2 -29.91 -4.10 -34.07
CA CYS A 2 -29.96 -4.12 -32.59
C CYS A 2 -29.29 -5.34 -31.91
N LEU A 3 -29.28 -6.52 -32.55
CA LEU A 3 -28.64 -7.73 -31.98
C LEU A 3 -27.11 -7.58 -31.92
N GLN A 4 -26.51 -7.05 -32.98
CA GLN A 4 -25.07 -6.77 -33.08
C GLN A 4 -24.63 -5.74 -32.02
N MET A 5 -25.42 -4.68 -31.81
CA MET A 5 -25.15 -3.67 -30.79
C MET A 5 -25.23 -4.25 -29.37
N LYS A 6 -26.13 -5.19 -29.10
CA LYS A 6 -26.21 -5.89 -27.81
C LYS A 6 -25.02 -6.81 -27.58
N GLN A 7 -24.59 -7.57 -28.60
CA GLN A 7 -23.42 -8.44 -28.52
C GLN A 7 -22.12 -7.65 -28.29
N ASN A 8 -21.95 -6.53 -28.99
CA ASN A 8 -20.79 -5.64 -28.80
C ASN A 8 -20.73 -5.07 -27.36
N LYS A 9 -21.86 -4.65 -26.79
CA LYS A 9 -21.92 -4.21 -25.39
C LYS A 9 -21.54 -5.30 -24.40
N VAL A 10 -21.97 -6.54 -24.61
CA VAL A 10 -21.63 -7.67 -23.73
C VAL A 10 -20.12 -8.00 -23.80
N LEU A 11 -19.52 -7.95 -24.99
CA LEU A 11 -18.08 -8.16 -25.16
C LEU A 11 -17.26 -7.05 -24.49
N LEU A 12 -17.65 -5.79 -24.65
CA LEU A 12 -17.05 -4.64 -23.95
C LEU A 12 -17.08 -4.82 -22.43
N ASN A 13 -18.25 -5.13 -21.86
CA ASN A 13 -18.39 -5.34 -20.42
C ASN A 13 -17.55 -6.53 -19.92
N ARG A 14 -17.38 -7.60 -20.72
CA ARG A 14 -16.52 -8.73 -20.36
C ARG A 14 -15.05 -8.32 -20.34
N MET A 15 -14.60 -7.57 -21.35
CA MET A 15 -13.23 -7.07 -21.43
C MET A 15 -12.91 -6.11 -20.27
N GLU A 16 -13.84 -5.22 -19.92
CA GLU A 16 -13.72 -4.33 -18.76
C GLU A 16 -13.63 -5.11 -17.45
N LYS A 17 -14.48 -6.12 -17.27
CA LYS A 17 -14.45 -7.00 -16.08
C LYS A 17 -13.14 -7.78 -15.96
N GLU A 18 -12.60 -8.27 -17.07
CA GLU A 18 -11.30 -8.97 -17.08
C GLU A 18 -10.13 -8.02 -16.81
N ALA A 19 -10.17 -6.80 -17.36
CA ALA A 19 -9.17 -5.77 -17.06
C ALA A 19 -9.19 -5.38 -15.58
N TYR A 20 -10.38 -5.23 -15.01
CA TYR A 20 -10.59 -4.97 -13.58
C TYR A 20 -10.01 -6.08 -12.70
N SER A 21 -10.28 -7.35 -13.04
CA SER A 21 -9.73 -8.50 -12.31
C SER A 21 -8.19 -8.57 -12.37
N ARG A 22 -7.57 -8.22 -13.51
CA ARG A 22 -6.10 -8.16 -13.62
C ARG A 22 -5.50 -7.03 -12.78
N LYS A 23 -6.12 -5.84 -12.79
CA LYS A 23 -5.71 -4.71 -11.94
C LYS A 23 -5.72 -5.14 -10.47
N GLN A 24 -6.81 -5.75 -10.01
CA GLN A 24 -6.93 -6.26 -8.64
C GLN A 24 -5.87 -7.31 -8.31
N ALA A 25 -5.57 -8.25 -9.22
CA ALA A 25 -4.54 -9.26 -8.99
C ALA A 25 -3.13 -8.65 -8.82
N LEU A 26 -2.79 -7.65 -9.63
CA LEU A 26 -1.51 -6.94 -9.52
C LEU A 26 -1.41 -6.16 -8.19
N LEU A 27 -2.48 -5.45 -7.82
CA LEU A 27 -2.58 -4.74 -6.55
C LEU A 27 -2.42 -5.70 -5.35
N MET A 28 -3.04 -6.88 -5.40
CA MET A 28 -2.89 -7.92 -4.38
C MET A 28 -1.49 -8.53 -4.31
N LEU A 29 -0.79 -8.63 -5.45
CA LEU A 29 0.59 -9.14 -5.48
C LEU A 29 1.56 -8.13 -4.85
N LEU A 30 1.44 -6.85 -5.23
CA LEU A 30 2.23 -5.76 -4.64
C LEU A 30 2.00 -5.68 -3.12
N PHE A 31 0.76 -5.88 -2.69
CA PHE A 31 0.42 -5.97 -1.28
C PHE A 31 1.14 -7.12 -0.57
N LYS A 32 1.10 -8.33 -1.13
CA LYS A 32 1.77 -9.51 -0.54
C LYS A 32 3.28 -9.33 -0.42
N ILE A 33 3.90 -8.61 -1.36
CA ILE A 33 5.30 -8.21 -1.25
C ILE A 33 5.48 -7.31 -0.03
N GLY A 34 4.59 -6.34 0.18
CA GLY A 34 4.61 -5.50 1.37
C GLY A 34 4.41 -6.24 2.69
N GLU A 35 3.50 -7.21 2.75
CA GLU A 35 3.37 -8.10 3.92
C GLU A 35 4.64 -8.91 4.17
N HIS A 36 5.30 -9.36 3.11
CA HIS A 36 6.56 -10.08 3.23
C HIS A 36 7.65 -9.21 3.85
N CYS A 37 7.80 -7.95 3.41
CA CYS A 37 8.73 -6.98 4.00
C CYS A 37 8.46 -6.67 5.48
N LEU A 38 7.24 -6.97 5.97
CA LEU A 38 6.85 -6.80 7.37
C LEU A 38 6.89 -8.11 8.16
N THR A 39 7.10 -9.25 7.51
CA THR A 39 7.14 -10.53 8.20
C THR A 39 8.41 -10.56 9.08
N PRO A 40 8.30 -10.86 10.39
CA PRO A 40 9.47 -11.03 11.25
C PRO A 40 10.20 -12.31 10.83
N SER A 41 11.11 -12.20 9.86
CA SER A 41 11.95 -13.30 9.41
C SER A 41 13.19 -13.41 10.30
N LYS A 42 13.89 -14.56 10.25
CA LYS A 42 15.20 -14.71 10.93
C LYS A 42 16.26 -13.76 10.36
N GLU A 43 16.06 -13.32 9.12
CA GLU A 43 16.81 -12.24 8.49
C GLU A 43 16.08 -10.93 8.82
N LYS A 44 16.78 -10.02 9.52
CA LYS A 44 16.21 -8.73 9.89
C LYS A 44 15.79 -7.98 8.64
N ASN A 45 14.54 -7.51 8.59
CA ASN A 45 14.07 -6.62 7.52
C ASN A 45 14.98 -5.39 7.47
N THR A 46 15.43 -5.04 6.28
CA THR A 46 16.33 -3.90 6.10
C THR A 46 15.52 -2.61 5.98
N ILE A 47 16.16 -1.46 6.20
CA ILE A 47 15.50 -0.17 6.04
C ILE A 47 15.03 0.04 4.59
N GLU A 48 15.78 -0.48 3.62
CA GLU A 48 15.50 -0.38 2.19
C GLU A 48 14.19 -1.10 1.81
N GLU A 49 13.89 -2.24 2.44
CA GLU A 49 12.63 -2.97 2.23
C GLU A 49 11.43 -2.19 2.76
N ILE A 50 11.60 -1.53 3.91
CA ILE A 50 10.57 -0.68 4.52
C ILE A 50 10.36 0.60 3.70
N GLU A 51 11.42 1.20 3.17
CA GLU A 51 11.32 2.34 2.26
C GLU A 51 10.68 1.96 0.92
N CYS A 52 11.00 0.78 0.39
CA CYS A 52 10.34 0.24 -0.80
C CYS A 52 8.83 0.07 -0.57
N LEU A 53 8.44 -0.53 0.56
CA LEU A 53 7.04 -0.63 0.97
C LEU A 53 6.37 0.76 1.04
N PHE A 54 7.03 1.73 1.66
CA PHE A 54 6.52 3.09 1.74
C PHE A 54 6.27 3.67 0.34
N ASN A 55 7.23 3.56 -0.58
CA ASN A 55 7.09 4.09 -1.94
C ASN A 55 5.93 3.43 -2.69
N ILE A 56 5.80 2.11 -2.61
CA ILE A 56 4.69 1.37 -3.22
C ILE A 56 3.35 1.90 -2.68
N VAL A 57 3.18 1.95 -1.37
CA VAL A 57 1.91 2.36 -0.76
C VAL A 57 1.65 3.85 -0.94
N ASN A 58 2.67 4.69 -1.01
CA ASN A 58 2.53 6.11 -1.33
C ASN A 58 1.96 6.32 -2.75
N ASP A 59 2.44 5.55 -3.72
CA ASP A 59 2.06 5.73 -5.13
C ASP A 59 0.67 5.16 -5.42
N ILE A 60 0.34 3.98 -4.89
CA ILE A 60 -0.89 3.25 -5.22
C ILE A 60 -1.86 3.07 -4.06
N GLY A 61 -1.58 3.63 -2.88
CA GLY A 61 -2.36 3.41 -1.68
C GLY A 61 -3.83 3.85 -1.77
N ARG A 62 -4.10 4.96 -2.47
CA ARG A 62 -5.47 5.41 -2.78
C ARG A 62 -6.25 4.37 -3.59
N ASP A 63 -5.63 3.80 -4.61
CA ASP A 63 -6.24 2.77 -5.43
C ASP A 63 -6.45 1.47 -4.62
N LEU A 64 -5.47 1.11 -3.78
CA LEU A 64 -5.59 -0.04 -2.88
C LEU A 64 -6.76 0.11 -1.90
N GLU A 65 -6.97 1.30 -1.34
CA GLU A 65 -8.06 1.54 -0.40
C GLU A 65 -9.44 1.43 -1.08
N GLN A 66 -9.55 1.82 -2.35
CA GLN A 66 -10.80 1.69 -3.12
C GLN A 66 -11.06 0.26 -3.56
N GLU A 67 -10.02 -0.44 -4.02
CA GLU A 67 -10.17 -1.74 -4.68
C GLU A 67 -10.12 -2.93 -3.71
N VAL A 68 -9.31 -2.81 -2.64
CA VAL A 68 -9.03 -3.90 -1.68
C VAL A 68 -8.92 -3.36 -0.23
N PRO A 69 -9.95 -2.69 0.32
CA PRO A 69 -9.90 -1.99 1.60
C PRO A 69 -9.56 -2.91 2.79
N ASP A 70 -10.11 -4.12 2.83
CA ASP A 70 -9.87 -5.08 3.92
C ASP A 70 -8.41 -5.55 3.94
N THR A 71 -7.87 -5.81 2.76
CA THR A 71 -6.46 -6.15 2.57
C THR A 71 -5.58 -5.00 3.06
N LEU A 72 -5.82 -3.77 2.60
CA LEU A 72 -5.07 -2.61 3.07
C LEU A 72 -5.16 -2.45 4.60
N LYS A 73 -6.33 -2.65 5.19
CA LYS A 73 -6.50 -2.61 6.64
C LYS A 73 -5.61 -3.63 7.37
N GLN A 74 -5.47 -4.85 6.85
CA GLN A 74 -4.59 -5.87 7.44
C GLN A 74 -3.12 -5.45 7.41
N LEU A 75 -2.64 -4.83 6.33
CA LEU A 75 -1.27 -4.30 6.30
C LEU A 75 -1.00 -3.30 7.42
N TYR A 76 -1.94 -2.39 7.68
CA TYR A 76 -1.78 -1.42 8.76
C TYR A 76 -1.86 -2.06 10.16
N VAL A 77 -2.48 -3.23 10.29
CA VAL A 77 -2.36 -4.06 11.51
C VAL A 77 -0.95 -4.63 11.60
N SER A 78 -0.45 -5.28 10.56
CA SER A 78 0.90 -5.85 10.51
C SER A 78 1.99 -4.80 10.76
N ILE A 79 1.85 -3.59 10.20
CA ILE A 79 2.77 -2.47 10.45
C ILE A 79 2.82 -2.14 11.96
N ARG A 80 1.66 -2.04 12.61
CA ARG A 80 1.59 -1.75 14.06
C ARG A 80 2.24 -2.86 14.87
N ASP A 81 1.96 -4.11 14.51
CA ASP A 81 2.54 -5.27 15.20
C ASP A 81 4.07 -5.26 15.08
N VAL A 82 4.62 -4.99 13.88
CA VAL A 82 6.07 -4.86 13.66
C VAL A 82 6.66 -3.72 14.47
N MET A 83 6.01 -2.55 14.52
CA MET A 83 6.50 -1.41 15.31
C MET A 83 6.54 -1.70 16.83
N LEU A 84 5.67 -2.60 17.31
CA LEU A 84 5.64 -3.07 18.69
C LEU A 84 6.71 -4.14 18.98
N THR A 85 7.33 -4.74 17.96
CA THR A 85 8.48 -5.63 18.16
C THR A 85 9.71 -4.86 18.62
N GLY A 86 10.51 -5.49 19.49
CA GLY A 86 11.74 -4.89 20.02
C GLY A 86 12.85 -4.67 18.99
N ASP A 87 12.74 -5.29 17.81
CA ASP A 87 13.77 -5.28 16.76
C ASP A 87 13.62 -4.13 15.74
N CYS A 88 12.54 -3.34 15.83
CA CYS A 88 12.28 -2.26 14.90
C CYS A 88 13.14 -1.02 15.21
N SER A 89 14.08 -0.69 14.32
CA SER A 89 14.98 0.46 14.47
C SER A 89 14.24 1.81 14.44
N ALA A 90 14.86 2.87 14.95
CA ALA A 90 14.26 4.21 14.95
C ALA A 90 13.92 4.70 13.53
N SER A 91 14.80 4.46 12.55
CA SER A 91 14.56 4.80 11.14
C SER A 91 13.37 4.05 10.56
N MET A 92 13.27 2.74 10.83
CA MET A 92 12.12 1.94 10.38
C MET A 92 10.83 2.44 11.02
N LYS A 93 10.84 2.72 12.32
CA LYS A 93 9.68 3.31 13.03
C LYS A 93 9.27 4.65 12.42
N LYS A 94 10.22 5.52 12.08
CA LYS A 94 9.92 6.80 11.42
C LYS A 94 9.23 6.59 10.08
N THR A 95 9.72 5.68 9.24
CA THR A 95 9.12 5.39 7.92
C THR A 95 7.75 4.73 8.06
N LEU A 96 7.58 3.79 8.98
CA LEU A 96 6.30 3.13 9.23
C LEU A 96 5.27 4.10 9.83
N LEU A 97 5.69 5.02 10.71
CA LEU A 97 4.82 6.06 11.24
C LEU A 97 4.35 7.04 10.15
N HIS A 98 5.26 7.43 9.25
CA HIS A 98 4.92 8.23 8.09
C HIS A 98 3.80 7.56 7.27
N LEU A 99 3.90 6.24 7.08
CA LEU A 99 2.90 5.48 6.37
C LEU A 99 1.53 5.47 7.08
N ILE A 100 1.54 5.29 8.41
CA ILE A 100 0.33 5.38 9.25
C ILE A 100 -0.35 6.74 9.11
N GLU A 101 0.42 7.83 9.21
CA GLU A 101 -0.11 9.18 9.11
C GLU A 101 -0.63 9.51 7.72
N LEU A 102 0.06 9.04 6.66
CA LEU A 102 -0.38 9.22 5.28
C LEU A 102 -1.78 8.64 5.06
N ARG A 103 -2.06 7.44 5.57
CA ARG A 103 -3.41 6.87 5.48
C ARG A 103 -4.41 7.57 6.39
N ALA A 104 -4.00 7.93 7.62
CA ALA A 104 -4.89 8.62 8.56
C ALA A 104 -5.35 9.99 8.03
N SER A 105 -4.52 10.64 7.21
CA SER A 105 -4.83 11.91 6.54
C SER A 105 -5.58 11.73 5.21
N GLN A 106 -6.07 10.52 4.90
CA GLN A 106 -6.74 10.21 3.63
C GLN A 106 -5.84 10.49 2.41
N TRP A 107 -4.56 10.14 2.53
CA TRP A 107 -3.56 10.29 1.47
C TRP A 107 -3.22 11.74 1.11
N ASP A 108 -3.54 12.68 2.00
CA ASP A 108 -3.25 14.09 1.86
C ASP A 108 -2.58 14.59 3.15
N LEU A 109 -1.24 14.60 3.17
CA LEU A 109 -0.48 14.96 4.36
C LEU A 109 -0.39 16.49 4.52
N PRO A 110 -0.56 17.02 5.73
CA PRO A 110 -0.29 18.43 6.00
C PRO A 110 1.17 18.80 5.68
N PRO A 111 1.44 20.02 5.18
CA PRO A 111 2.80 20.47 4.88
C PRO A 111 3.78 20.38 6.06
N SER A 112 3.29 20.58 7.29
CA SER A 112 4.06 20.43 8.52
C SER A 112 4.57 19.00 8.73
N THR A 113 3.71 18.02 8.44
CA THR A 113 4.04 16.59 8.54
C THR A 113 5.06 16.18 7.48
N ILE A 114 4.88 16.66 6.24
CA ILE A 114 5.85 16.45 5.15
C ILE A 114 7.22 17.02 5.54
N HIS A 115 7.26 18.23 6.11
CA HIS A 115 8.50 18.83 6.59
C HIS A 115 9.18 18.00 7.69
N TYR A 116 8.41 17.48 8.65
CA TYR A 116 8.93 16.62 9.71
C TYR A 116 9.64 15.38 9.16
N TYR A 117 9.03 14.66 8.21
CA TYR A 117 9.65 13.45 7.64
C TYR A 117 10.83 13.75 6.72
N ASN A 118 10.80 14.85 5.97
CA ASN A 118 11.88 15.25 5.06
C ASN A 118 13.08 15.87 5.81
N SER A 119 12.90 16.33 7.03
CA SER A 119 13.98 16.85 7.85
C SER A 119 14.92 15.72 8.33
N LYS A 120 16.18 15.77 7.88
CA LYS A 120 17.26 14.83 8.27
C LYS A 120 17.75 15.00 9.72
N THR A 121 17.26 16.01 10.44
CA THR A 121 17.73 16.43 11.77
C THR A 121 16.99 15.79 12.95
N ASN A 122 15.99 14.93 12.70
CA ASN A 122 15.15 14.32 13.74
C ASN A 122 15.42 12.82 13.95
N ILE A 123 16.70 12.41 13.95
CA ILE A 123 17.15 11.05 14.33
C ILE A 123 18.20 11.19 15.43
#